data_AF-A0A4C1VPF6-F1
#
_entry.id   AF-A0A4C1VPF6-F1
#
_cell.length_a   1.000
_cell.length_b   1.000
_cell.length_c   1.000
_cell.angle_alpha   90.00
_cell.angle_beta   90.00
_cell.angle_gamma   90.00
#
_symmetry.space_group_name_H-M   'P 1'
#
loop_
_entity.id
_entity.type
_entity.pdbx_description
1 polymer ?
#
loop_
_entity_poly.entity_id
_entity_poly.type
_entity_poly.pdbx_seq_one_letter_code
_entity_poly.pdbx_strand_id
1 'polypeptide(L)'
;MRAAMLICRSDDGNLFVWCRRSANVVRCLRGDDSIVNCVQMHPSTFLVATSGIEAVVRLWSPRPEGDTGAAEPRLVDESARAAALNQQRMRSDPFEAMLLNISFAGGSDRDSQRDLHSPACRAS
;
A
#
# COMPACT_ATOMS: atom_id res chain seq x y z
N MET A 1 23.63 -13.63 3.26
CA MET A 1 23.19 -12.23 3.09
C MET A 1 21.79 -12.10 3.68
N ARG A 2 21.52 -11.15 4.58
CA ARG A 2 20.15 -10.89 5.07
C ARG A 2 19.33 -10.19 3.97
N ALA A 3 18.10 -10.63 3.76
CA ALA A 3 17.14 -9.89 2.94
C ALA A 3 16.78 -8.60 3.69
N ALA A 4 16.85 -7.46 3.01
CA ALA A 4 16.46 -6.16 3.55
C ALA A 4 15.13 -5.76 2.89
N MET A 5 14.10 -5.55 3.69
CA MET A 5 12.80 -5.07 3.25
C MET A 5 12.63 -3.63 3.69
N LEU A 6 11.95 -2.84 2.86
CA LEU A 6 11.52 -1.50 3.19
C LEU A 6 10.01 -1.52 3.37
N ILE A 7 9.51 -0.77 4.35
CA ILE A 7 8.07 -0.64 4.60
C ILE A 7 7.72 0.83 4.54
N CYS A 8 6.75 1.14 3.70
CA CYS A 8 6.27 2.49 3.49
C CYS A 8 4.76 2.54 3.71
N ARG A 9 4.32 3.72 4.10
CA ARG A 9 2.95 4.01 4.49
C ARG A 9 2.34 4.98 3.51
N SER A 10 1.09 4.77 3.12
CA SER A 10 0.35 5.66 2.21
C SER A 10 -0.86 6.25 2.92
N ASP A 11 -1.26 7.45 2.50
CA ASP A 11 -2.46 8.14 2.96
C ASP A 11 -3.74 7.43 2.51
N ASP A 12 -3.62 6.51 1.54
CA ASP A 12 -4.71 5.63 1.14
C ASP A 12 -5.07 4.56 2.18
N GLY A 13 -4.29 4.43 3.27
CA GLY A 13 -4.44 3.37 4.27
C GLY A 13 -3.66 2.10 4.00
N ASN A 14 -2.87 2.10 2.93
CA ASN A 14 -2.10 0.96 2.50
C ASN A 14 -0.65 1.03 3.00
N LEU A 15 -0.11 -0.13 3.31
CA LEU A 15 1.29 -0.36 3.64
C LEU A 15 1.95 -1.10 2.48
N PHE A 16 2.96 -0.50 1.89
CA PHE A 16 3.73 -1.11 0.81
C PHE A 16 5.02 -1.71 1.38
N VAL A 17 5.27 -2.98 1.08
CA VAL A 17 6.50 -3.68 1.45
C VAL A 17 7.32 -3.92 0.19
N TRP A 18 8.55 -3.43 0.19
CA TRP A 18 9.44 -3.49 -0.97
C TRP A 18 10.66 -4.34 -0.67
N CYS A 19 11.10 -5.13 -1.66
CA CYS A 19 12.38 -5.79 -1.59
C CYS A 19 13.47 -4.84 -2.06
N ARG A 20 14.44 -4.51 -1.18
CA ARG A 20 15.52 -3.57 -1.51
C ARG A 20 16.37 -4.03 -2.69
N ARG A 21 16.53 -5.35 -2.88
CA ARG A 21 17.40 -5.91 -3.93
C ARG A 21 16.78 -5.81 -5.31
N SER A 22 15.48 -6.10 -5.42
CA SER A 22 14.78 -6.06 -6.72
C SER A 22 14.11 -4.73 -6.99
N ALA A 23 14.01 -3.84 -6.00
CA ALA A 23 13.23 -2.60 -6.04
C ALA A 23 11.75 -2.80 -6.36
N ASN A 24 11.23 -4.03 -6.21
CA ASN A 24 9.85 -4.37 -6.49
C ASN A 24 9.02 -4.36 -5.22
N VAL A 25 7.75 -3.97 -5.36
CA VAL A 25 6.71 -4.17 -4.35
C VAL A 25 6.48 -5.68 -4.22
N VAL A 26 6.67 -6.22 -3.03
CA VAL A 26 6.46 -7.65 -2.74
C VAL A 26 5.12 -7.90 -2.07
N ARG A 27 4.62 -6.94 -1.29
CA ARG A 27 3.33 -7.02 -0.60
C ARG A 27 2.70 -5.64 -0.50
N CYS A 28 1.38 -5.62 -0.50
CA CYS A 28 0.58 -4.46 -0.10
C CYS A 28 -0.42 -4.93 0.97
N LEU A 29 -0.48 -4.24 2.09
CA LEU A 29 -1.31 -4.60 3.24
C LEU A 29 -2.22 -3.43 3.61
N ARG A 30 -3.48 -3.70 3.98
CA ARG A 30 -4.41 -2.70 4.48
C ARG A 30 -4.08 -2.37 5.94
N GLY A 31 -3.30 -1.32 6.13
CA GLY A 31 -2.82 -0.87 7.44
C GLY A 31 -3.93 -0.28 8.31
N ASP A 32 -4.77 0.53 7.69
CA ASP A 32 -5.90 1.22 8.32
C ASP A 32 -7.03 1.32 7.28
N ASP A 33 -8.27 1.56 7.72
CA ASP A 33 -9.39 1.75 6.79
C ASP A 33 -9.44 3.19 6.25
N SER A 34 -8.74 4.12 6.90
CA SER A 34 -8.47 5.49 6.48
C SER A 34 -6.96 5.68 6.32
N ILE A 35 -6.41 6.82 6.72
CA ILE A 35 -4.98 7.13 6.70
C ILE A 35 -4.28 6.35 7.81
N VAL A 36 -3.25 5.57 7.46
CA VAL A 36 -2.26 5.16 8.47
C VAL A 36 -1.47 6.42 8.81
N ASN A 37 -1.11 6.70 10.06
CA ASN A 37 -0.30 7.87 10.44
C ASN A 37 1.13 7.48 10.81
N CYS A 38 1.28 6.35 11.49
CA CYS A 38 2.56 5.89 12.04
C CYS A 38 2.88 4.48 11.56
N VAL A 39 4.17 4.25 11.28
CA VAL A 39 4.75 2.92 11.08
C VAL A 39 6.05 2.84 11.86
N GLN A 40 6.19 1.84 12.72
CA GLN A 40 7.39 1.64 13.53
C GLN A 40 7.80 0.18 13.49
N MET A 41 9.07 -0.08 13.18
CA MET A 41 9.65 -1.42 13.22
C MET A 41 10.34 -1.66 14.55
N HIS A 42 10.27 -2.89 15.04
CA HIS A 42 11.06 -3.34 16.19
C HIS A 42 12.55 -3.40 15.81
N PRO A 43 13.48 -2.98 16.69
CA PRO A 43 14.90 -2.84 16.36
C PRO A 43 15.63 -4.16 16.09
N SER A 44 15.15 -5.30 16.59
CA SER A 44 15.87 -6.58 16.52
C SER A 44 15.07 -7.75 15.93
N THR A 45 13.75 -7.63 15.85
CA THR A 45 12.87 -8.69 15.33
C THR A 45 12.02 -8.14 14.20
N PHE A 46 11.55 -9.02 13.32
CA PHE A 46 10.67 -8.61 12.24
C PHE A 46 9.23 -8.46 12.75
N LEU A 47 9.01 -7.38 13.50
CA LEU A 47 7.72 -6.97 14.02
C LEU A 47 7.51 -5.50 13.66
N VAL A 48 6.32 -5.18 13.17
CA VAL A 48 5.96 -3.81 12.75
C VAL A 48 4.69 -3.41 13.46
N ALA A 49 4.65 -2.22 14.02
CA ALA A 49 3.46 -1.61 14.57
C ALA A 49 2.97 -0.48 13.66
N THR A 50 1.66 -0.42 13.44
CA THR A 50 1.03 0.68 12.67
C THR A 50 -0.19 1.21 13.40
N SER A 51 -0.42 2.51 13.28
CA SER A 51 -1.62 3.18 13.81
C SER A 51 -2.08 4.25 12.82
N GLY A 52 -3.39 4.40 12.67
CA GLY A 52 -4.02 5.36 11.76
C GLY A 52 -4.99 6.29 12.47
N ILE A 53 -6.10 6.56 11.80
CA ILE A 53 -7.24 7.32 12.35
C ILE A 53 -8.10 6.42 13.24
N GLU A 54 -8.20 5.13 12.89
CA GLU A 54 -8.97 4.17 13.67
C GLU A 54 -8.37 3.99 15.08
N ALA A 55 -9.24 3.66 16.04
CA ALA A 55 -8.86 3.38 17.42
C ALA A 55 -8.20 1.99 17.59
N VAL A 56 -7.41 1.56 16.60
CA VAL A 56 -6.77 0.24 16.54
C VAL A 56 -5.30 0.39 16.19
N VAL A 57 -4.44 -0.21 17.00
CA VAL A 57 -3.03 -0.42 16.66
C VAL A 57 -2.87 -1.84 16.13
N ARG A 58 -2.21 -1.97 14.97
CA ARG A 58 -1.96 -3.28 14.34
C ARG A 58 -0.51 -3.68 14.46
N LEU A 59 -0.30 -4.97 14.72
CA LEU A 59 1.01 -5.60 14.73
C LEU A 59 1.14 -6.55 13.54
N TRP A 60 2.27 -6.47 12.84
CA TRP A 60 2.57 -7.27 11.66
C TRP A 60 3.83 -8.07 11.91
N SER A 61 3.76 -9.37 11.63
CA SER A 61 4.91 -10.27 11.68
C SER A 61 4.87 -11.22 10.48
N PRO A 62 6.02 -11.76 10.04
CA PRO A 62 6.06 -12.79 9.02
C PRO A 62 5.26 -14.01 9.46
N ARG A 63 4.53 -14.60 8.52
CA ARG A 63 3.91 -15.90 8.77
C ARG A 63 4.97 -17.01 8.82
N PRO A 64 4.79 -18.02 9.68
CA PRO A 64 5.63 -19.21 9.66
C PRO A 64 5.47 -19.95 8.33
N GLU A 65 6.56 -20.53 7.83
CA GLU A 65 6.54 -21.41 6.65
C GLU A 65 5.67 -22.64 6.98
N GLY A 66 4.49 -22.74 6.37
CA GLY A 66 3.56 -23.87 6.56
C GLY A 66 2.10 -23.47 6.77
N ASP A 67 1.83 -22.21 7.15
CA ASP A 67 0.46 -21.70 7.34
C ASP A 67 -0.09 -21.03 6.07
N THR A 68 -0.16 -21.83 4.99
CA THR A 68 -0.62 -21.39 3.66
C THR A 68 -2.14 -21.38 3.50
N GLY A 69 -2.88 -21.93 4.48
CA GLY A 69 -4.32 -22.15 4.36
C GLY A 69 -5.20 -21.01 4.87
N ALA A 70 -4.69 -20.15 5.75
CA ALA A 70 -5.46 -19.04 6.28
C ALA A 70 -5.44 -17.85 5.31
N ALA A 71 -6.60 -17.34 4.90
CA ALA A 71 -6.67 -16.06 4.18
C ALA A 71 -5.99 -14.95 5.00
N GLU A 72 -5.25 -14.05 4.35
CA GLU A 72 -4.77 -12.82 4.98
C GLU A 72 -5.84 -11.74 4.80
N PRO A 73 -6.64 -11.43 5.83
CA PRO A 73 -7.82 -10.57 5.66
C PRO A 73 -7.48 -9.12 5.28
N ARG A 74 -6.20 -8.73 5.36
CA ARG A 74 -5.72 -7.38 5.03
C ARG A 74 -4.66 -7.40 3.94
N LEU A 75 -4.48 -8.52 3.22
CA LEU A 75 -3.67 -8.53 2.02
C LEU A 75 -4.42 -7.82 0.90
N VAL A 76 -3.72 -6.97 0.16
CA VAL A 76 -4.22 -6.40 -1.08
C VAL A 76 -3.70 -7.27 -2.21
N ASP A 77 -4.60 -8.02 -2.85
CA ASP A 77 -4.26 -9.06 -3.83
C ASP A 77 -3.39 -8.52 -4.98
N GLU A 78 -3.80 -7.40 -5.60
CA GLU A 78 -3.07 -6.76 -6.70
C GLU A 78 -2.12 -5.66 -6.20
N SER A 79 -1.11 -6.04 -5.43
CA SER A 79 -0.12 -5.09 -4.87
C SER A 79 0.58 -4.21 -5.91
N ALA A 80 0.84 -4.73 -7.12
CA ALA A 80 1.41 -3.97 -8.23
C ALA A 80 0.43 -2.91 -8.77
N ARG A 81 -0.86 -3.26 -8.91
CA ARG A 81 -1.89 -2.30 -9.33
C ARG A 81 -2.10 -1.22 -8.27
N ALA A 82 -2.13 -1.60 -7.00
CA ALA A 82 -2.22 -0.65 -5.89
C ALA A 82 -1.07 0.37 -5.93
N ALA A 83 0.16 -0.09 -6.20
CA ALA A 83 1.31 0.79 -6.35
C ALA A 83 1.21 1.71 -7.58
N ALA A 84 0.73 1.19 -8.72
CA ALA A 84 0.52 1.98 -9.93
C ALA A 84 -0.53 3.08 -9.74
N LEU A 85 -1.64 2.78 -9.06
CA LEU A 85 -2.67 3.76 -8.73
C LEU A 85 -2.16 4.84 -7.77
N ASN A 86 -1.40 4.45 -6.74
CA ASN A 86 -0.74 5.40 -5.85
C ASN A 86 0.23 6.30 -6.64
N GLN A 87 0.98 5.75 -7.60
CA GLN A 87 1.88 6.52 -8.45
C GLN A 87 1.16 7.50 -9.39
N GLN A 88 0.00 7.10 -9.91
CA GLN A 88 -0.86 7.95 -10.74
C GLN A 88 -1.39 9.14 -9.93
N ARG A 89 -1.93 8.88 -8.74
CA ARG A 89 -2.42 9.93 -7.81
C ARG A 89 -1.35 10.95 -7.49
N MET A 90 -0.13 10.50 -7.23
CA MET A 90 1.02 11.39 -6.94
C MET A 90 1.45 12.24 -8.14
N ARG A 91 1.04 11.89 -9.37
CA ARG A 91 1.37 12.60 -10.60
C ARG A 91 0.23 13.44 -11.16
N SER A 92 -0.98 13.28 -10.63
CA SER A 92 -2.13 14.05 -11.05
C SER A 92 -1.88 15.54 -10.81
N ASP A 93 -2.22 16.38 -11.78
CA ASP A 93 -2.19 17.83 -11.59
C ASP A 93 -3.28 18.28 -10.59
N PRO A 94 -3.20 19.51 -10.05
CA PRO A 94 -4.12 19.96 -9.01
C PRO A 94 -5.60 19.94 -9.42
N PHE A 95 -5.91 20.14 -10.71
CA PHE A 95 -7.28 20.14 -11.20
C PHE A 95 -7.82 18.71 -11.27
N GLU A 96 -7.04 17.79 -11.81
CA GLU A 96 -7.36 16.35 -11.81
C GLU A 96 -7.44 15.78 -10.39
N ALA A 97 -6.55 16.19 -9.48
CA ALA A 97 -6.61 15.81 -8.07
C ALA A 97 -7.90 16.33 -7.39
N MET A 98 -8.32 17.56 -7.71
CA MET A 98 -9.58 18.12 -7.22
C MET A 98 -10.78 17.32 -7.74
N LEU A 99 -10.81 16.97 -9.03
CA LEU A 99 -11.87 16.14 -9.60
C LEU A 99 -11.94 14.75 -8.96
N LEU A 100 -10.79 14.12 -8.70
CA LEU A 100 -10.72 12.83 -8.00
C LEU A 100 -11.29 12.92 -6.56
N ASN A 101 -11.01 14.00 -5.83
CA ASN A 101 -11.53 14.20 -4.48
C ASN A 101 -13.03 14.53 -4.44
N ILE A 102 -13.53 15.30 -5.43
CA ILE A 102 -14.97 15.56 -5.57
C ILE A 102 -15.72 14.25 -5.87
N SER A 103 -15.14 13.38 -6.69
CA SER A 103 -15.68 12.04 -6.97
C SER A 103 -15.78 11.18 -5.69
N PHE A 104 -14.87 11.37 -4.73
CA PHE A 104 -14.85 10.65 -3.46
C PHE A 104 -15.84 11.19 -2.42
N ALA A 105 -16.16 12.49 -2.48
CA ALA A 105 -17.14 13.11 -1.59
C ALA A 105 -18.60 12.92 -2.06
N GLY A 106 -18.80 12.51 -3.32
CA GLY A 106 -20.10 12.42 -3.97
C GLY A 106 -20.44 11.03 -4.49
N GLY A 107 -20.70 10.08 -3.60
CA GLY A 107 -21.59 8.95 -3.89
C GLY A 107 -20.99 7.71 -4.55
N SER A 108 -21.48 6.57 -4.04
CA SER A 108 -21.50 5.24 -4.62
C SER A 108 -21.85 5.20 -6.12
N ASP A 109 -21.33 4.18 -6.80
CA ASP A 109 -21.66 3.69 -8.15
C ASP A 109 -21.01 4.39 -9.37
N ARG A 110 -19.94 3.78 -9.91
CA ARG A 110 -19.93 3.07 -11.21
C ARG A 110 -18.51 2.81 -11.75
N ASP A 111 -18.23 1.53 -12.02
CA ASP A 111 -17.17 1.05 -12.90
C ASP A 111 -17.32 1.57 -14.34
N SER A 112 -16.20 1.96 -14.97
CA SER A 112 -15.81 1.54 -16.34
C SER A 112 -14.48 2.17 -16.78
N GLN A 113 -13.43 1.35 -16.72
CA GLN A 113 -12.46 1.09 -17.79
C GLN A 113 -11.97 2.29 -18.63
N ARG A 114 -10.72 2.71 -18.41
CA ARG A 114 -9.87 3.30 -19.47
C ARG A 114 -8.43 2.81 -19.35
N ASP A 115 -8.05 1.99 -20.32
CA ASP A 115 -6.68 1.63 -20.64
C ASP A 115 -5.87 2.89 -20.99
N LEU A 116 -4.74 3.11 -20.30
CA LEU A 116 -3.70 4.02 -20.75
C LEU A 116 -2.33 3.37 -20.57
N HIS A 117 -1.66 3.18 -21.71
CA HIS A 117 -0.32 2.65 -21.85
C HIS A 117 0.66 3.32 -20.88
N SER A 118 1.39 2.50 -20.11
CA SER A 118 2.40 2.94 -19.15
C SER A 118 3.78 3.09 -19.79
N PRO A 119 4.41 4.27 -19.73
CA PRO A 119 5.85 4.36 -19.69
C PRO A 119 6.30 4.29 -18.22
N ALA A 120 6.83 3.13 -17.83
CA ALA A 120 7.47 2.96 -16.52
C ALA A 120 8.73 3.84 -16.45
N CYS A 121 8.92 4.53 -15.32
CA CYS A 121 10.10 5.34 -15.08
C CYS A 121 11.34 4.45 -14.90
N ARG A 122 12.34 4.63 -15.75
CA ARG A 122 13.69 4.16 -15.53
C ARG A 122 14.41 5.19 -14.66
N ALA A 123 15.03 4.74 -13.57
CA ALA A 123 15.92 5.59 -12.78
C ALA A 123 17.16 5.97 -13.60
N SER A 124 17.59 7.23 -13.46
CA SER A 124 18.81 7.79 -14.04
C SER A 124 20.08 7.22 -13.42
#